data_AF-A0A195DV76-F1
#
_entry.id   AF-A0A195DV76-F1
#
_cell.length_a   1.000
_cell.length_b   1.000
_cell.length_c   1.000
_cell.angle_alpha   90.00
_cell.angle_beta   90.00
_cell.angle_gamma   90.00
#
_symmetry.space_group_name_H-M   'P 1'
#
loop_
_entity.id
_entity.type
_entity.pdbx_description
1 polymer ?
#
loop_
_entity_poly.entity_id
_entity_poly.type
_entity_poly.pdbx_seq_one_letter_code
_entity_poly.pdbx_strand_id
1 'polypeptide(L)' 'IQFTMEVDDDRLNFLDVTLIINNNKIEFDWYHKLTFSGRYLNFLSHHPISQKRGTIAGLVGI' A
#
# COMPACT_ATOMS: atom_id res chain seq x y z
N ILE A 1 -6.89 -19.67 -15.45
CA ILE A 1 -6.67 -18.62 -14.43
C ILE A 1 -6.70 -19.28 -13.05
N GLN A 2 -5.84 -18.86 -12.12
CA GLN A 2 -5.80 -19.40 -10.76
C GLN A 2 -5.96 -18.23 -9.80
N PHE A 3 -6.90 -18.35 -8.87
CA PHE A 3 -7.17 -17.34 -7.85
C PHE A 3 -6.63 -17.80 -6.50
N THR A 4 -6.26 -16.84 -5.66
CA THR A 4 -5.89 -17.05 -4.26
C THR A 4 -6.96 -16.43 -3.37
N MET A 5 -7.21 -17.06 -2.22
CA MET A 5 -8.12 -16.56 -1.18
C MET A 5 -7.32 -16.42 0.11
N GLU A 6 -7.37 -15.23 0.70
CA GLU A 6 -6.86 -14.96 2.03
C GLU A 6 -8.06 -14.75 2.97
N VAL A 7 -7.98 -15.29 4.18
CA VAL A 7 -9.01 -15.20 5.22
C VAL A 7 -8.33 -14.72 6.49
N ASP A 8 -8.88 -13.68 7.09
CA ASP A 8 -8.45 -13.09 8.35
C ASP A 8 -9.71 -12.62 9.11
N ASP A 9 -9.60 -12.34 10.41
CA ASP A 9 -10.77 -11.98 11.25
C ASP A 9 -11.10 -10.48 11.09
N ASP A 10 -10.34 -9.63 11.77
CA ASP A 10 -10.66 -8.20 11.90
C ASP A 10 -9.81 -7.30 11.01
N ARG A 11 -8.75 -7.85 10.39
CA ARG A 11 -7.80 -7.09 9.56
C ARG A 11 -7.38 -7.91 8.36
N LEU A 12 -7.52 -7.39 7.14
CA LEU A 12 -7.09 -8.08 5.93
C LEU A 12 -6.19 -7.16 5.09
N ASN A 13 -4.97 -7.60 4.81
CA ASN A 13 -4.02 -6.84 4.00
C ASN A 13 -4.12 -7.27 2.53
N PHE A 14 -4.36 -6.34 1.62
CA PHE A 14 -4.39 -6.59 0.19
C PHE A 14 -3.67 -5.47 -0.57
N LEU A 15 -2.65 -5.84 -1.34
CA LEU A 15 -1.77 -4.91 -2.06
C LEU A 15 -1.16 -3.84 -1.11
N ASP A 16 -1.63 -2.60 -1.22
CA ASP A 16 -1.27 -1.39 -0.49
C ASP A 16 -2.35 -0.96 0.51
N VAL A 17 -3.35 -1.80 0.78
CA VAL A 17 -4.48 -1.46 1.66
C VAL A 17 -4.62 -2.50 2.76
N THR A 18 -4.89 -2.04 3.97
CA THR A 18 -5.39 -2.84 5.09
C THR A 18 -6.87 -2.53 5.26
N LEU A 19 -7.71 -3.53 5.09
CA LEU A 19 -9.12 -3.51 5.51
C LEU A 19 -9.16 -3.78 7.01
N ILE A 20 -9.90 -2.98 7.76
CA ILE A 20 -10.08 -3.17 9.21
C ILE A 20 -11.58 -3.19 9.49
N ILE A 21 -12.07 -4.26 10.10
CA ILE A 21 -13.45 -4.38 10.54
C ILE A 21 -13.52 -3.92 11.99
N ASN A 22 -14.21 -2.81 12.24
CA ASN A 22 -14.36 -2.24 13.58
C ASN A 22 -15.82 -1.87 13.83
N ASN A 23 -16.47 -2.50 14.80
CA ASN A 23 -17.87 -2.22 15.18
C ASN A 23 -18.84 -2.21 13.97
N ASN A 24 -18.76 -3.22 13.11
CA ASN A 24 -19.54 -3.33 11.86
C ASN A 24 -19.26 -2.23 10.82
N LYS A 25 -18.14 -1.50 10.93
CA LYS A 25 -17.66 -0.57 9.92
C LYS A 25 -16.37 -1.09 9.31
N ILE A 26 -16.20 -0.81 8.02
CA ILE A 26 -14.96 -1.08 7.30
C ILE A 26 -14.15 0.20 7.26
N GLU A 27 -12.99 0.17 7.87
CA GLU A 27 -11.97 1.20 7.81
C GLU A 27 -10.84 0.76 6.88
N PHE A 28 -10.18 1.73 6.26
CA PHE A 28 -9.07 1.49 5.34
C PHE A 28 -7.83 2.18 5.89
N ASP A 29 -6.73 1.44 5.92
CA ASP A 29 -5.41 1.96 6.29
C ASP A 29 -4.40 1.56 5.22
N TRP A 30 -3.26 2.25 5.17
CA TRP A 30 -2.23 1.96 4.19
C TRP A 30 -1.34 0.81 4.67
N TYR A 31 -1.39 -0.31 3.95
CA TYR A 31 -0.53 -1.44 4.22
C TYR A 31 0.89 -1.26 3.66
N HIS A 32 1.89 -1.38 4.54
CA HIS A 32 3.27 -1.62 4.14
C HIS A 32 3.66 -3.04 4.50
N LYS A 33 4.16 -3.80 3.51
CA LYS A 33 4.76 -5.12 3.77
C LYS A 33 5.87 -4.99 4.81
N LEU A 34 6.04 -5.99 5.67
CA LEU A 34 7.10 -6.01 6.69
C LEU A 34 8.52 -5.87 6.11
N THR A 35 8.70 -6.19 4.83
CA THR A 35 9.95 -6.02 4.08
C THR A 35 10.19 -4.59 3.59
N PHE A 36 9.31 -3.64 3.95
CA PHE A 36 9.44 -2.26 3.53
C PHE A 36 10.65 -1.58 4.18
N SER A 37 11.58 -1.13 3.34
CA SER A 37 12.83 -0.52 3.80
C SER A 37 12.70 0.95 4.21
N GLY A 38 11.54 1.58 4.02
CA GLY A 38 11.35 3.02 4.26
C GLY A 38 12.07 3.94 3.28
N ARG A 39 12.68 3.40 2.22
CA ARG A 39 13.46 4.18 1.25
C ARG A 39 12.60 4.62 0.07
N TYR A 40 12.66 5.91 -0.23
CA TYR A 40 11.97 6.53 -1.36
C TYR A 40 12.96 7.03 -2.41
N LEU A 41 12.46 7.26 -3.63
CA LEU A 41 13.23 7.87 -4.70
C LEU A 41 13.55 9.32 -4.35
N ASN A 42 14.83 9.69 -4.35
CA ASN A 42 15.24 11.08 -4.13
C ASN A 42 14.67 11.96 -5.25
N PHE A 43 13.90 12.99 -4.89
CA PHE A 43 13.28 13.89 -5.85
C PHE A 43 14.29 14.67 -6.70
N LEU A 44 15.50 14.95 -6.18
CA LEU A 44 16.56 15.68 -6.89
C LEU A 44 17.44 14.78 -7.79
N SER A 45 17.19 13.47 -7.80
CA SER A 45 17.92 12.56 -8.67
C SER A 45 17.61 12.78 -10.16
N HIS A 46 18.46 12.27 -11.06
CA HIS A 46 18.25 12.35 -12.52
C HIS A 46 17.16 11.41 -13.07
N HIS A 47 16.34 10.80 -12.21
CA HIS A 47 15.24 9.94 -12.65
C HIS A 47 14.12 10.73 -13.35
N PRO A 48 13.43 10.12 -14.34
CA PRO A 48 12.26 10.71 -14.98
C PRO A 48 11.18 11.13 -13.99
N ILE A 49 10.45 12.21 -14.32
CA ILE A 49 9.35 12.73 -13.49
C ILE A 49 8.26 11.68 -13.27
N SER A 50 8.01 10.78 -14.24
CA SER A 50 7.04 9.69 -14.10
C SER A 50 7.37 8.76 -12.94
N GLN A 51 8.65 8.43 -12.72
CA GLN A 51 9.09 7.57 -11.62
C GLN A 51 8.92 8.27 -10.26
N LYS A 52 9.26 9.56 -10.19
CA LYS A 52 9.07 10.39 -8.98
C LYS A 52 7.59 10.53 -8.63
N ARG A 53 6.74 10.75 -9.63
CA ARG A 53 5.28 10.76 -9.47
C ARG A 53 4.76 9.42 -8.96
N GLY A 54 5.28 8.30 -9.46
CA GLY A 54 4.93 6.97 -8.96
C GLY A 54 5.29 6.78 -7.48
N THR A 55 6.46 7.28 -7.05
CA THR A 55 6.83 7.27 -5.62
C THR A 55 5.87 8.09 -4.76
N ILE A 56 5.46 9.27 -5.22
CA ILE A 56 4.50 10.12 -4.50
C ILE A 56 3.08 9.52 -4.51
N ALA A 57 2.64 8.96 -5.63
CA ALA A 57 1.33 8.32 -5.75
C ALA A 57 1.20 7.16 -4.77
N GLY A 58 2.22 6.30 -4.72
CA GLY A 58 2.30 5.23 -3.73
C GLY A 58 2.39 5.72 -2.29
N LEU A 59 2.80 6.98 -2.05
CA LEU A 59 2.89 7.60 -0.72
C LEU A 59 1.58 8.22 -0.22
N VAL A 60 0.72 8.68 -1.13
CA VAL A 60 -0.52 9.38 -0.79
C VAL A 60 -1.74 8.45 -0.95
N GLY A 61 -1.56 7.30 -1.61
CA GLY A 61 -2.65 6.39 -1.95
C GLY A 61 -3.57 6.97 -3.02
N ILE A 62 -3.01 7.65 -4.03
CA ILE A 62 -3.73 8.25 -5.18
C ILE A 62 -3.51 7.40 -6.44
#